data_AF-A0A6G3XPE7-F1
#
_entry.id   AF-A0A6G3XPE7-F1
#
_cell.length_a   1.000
_cell.length_b   1.000
_cell.length_c   1.000
_cell.angle_alpha   90.00
_cell.angle_beta   90.00
_cell.angle_gamma   90.00
#
_symmetry.space_group_name_H-M   'P 1'
#
loop_
_entity.id
_entity.type
_entity.pdbx_description
1 polymer ?
#
loop_
_entity_poly.entity_id
_entity_poly.type
_entity_poly.pdbx_seq_one_letter_code
_entity_poly.pdbx_strand_id
1 'polypeptide(L)'
;EADVILWATGFRPAVEHLAPLKLREPGGGIRAEDTRAVRDGRVHLVGYGPSASTIGANRAGRAAVRSVMRLLKESDGGRPDLGAGAAVAVPVSGG
;
A
#
# COMPACT_ATOMS: atom_id res chain seq x y z
N GLU A 1 -35.01 30.94 6.12
CA GLU A 1 -33.81 30.91 6.99
C GLU A 1 -33.50 29.44 7.27
N ALA A 2 -32.23 29.06 7.39
CA ALA A 2 -31.85 27.69 7.74
C ALA A 2 -31.00 27.75 9.02
N ASP A 3 -31.43 27.01 10.04
CA ASP A 3 -30.75 27.00 11.35
C ASP A 3 -29.45 26.19 11.32
N VAL A 4 -29.40 25.17 10.46
CA VAL A 4 -28.26 24.26 10.32
C VAL A 4 -28.09 23.83 8.87
N ILE A 5 -26.83 23.71 8.44
CA ILE A 5 -26.45 23.12 7.16
C ILE A 5 -25.50 21.94 7.42
N LEU A 6 -25.86 20.75 6.92
CA LEU A 6 -24.98 19.58 6.88
C LEU A 6 -24.34 19.47 5.50
N TRP A 7 -23.01 19.46 5.44
CA TRP A 7 -22.28 19.32 4.18
C TRP A 7 -21.86 17.86 3.95
N ALA A 8 -22.70 17.09 3.27
CA ALA A 8 -22.48 15.68 2.95
C ALA A 8 -21.89 15.47 1.53
N THR A 9 -21.03 16.37 1.07
CA THR A 9 -20.49 16.35 -0.32
C THR A 9 -19.24 15.48 -0.50
N GLY A 10 -18.97 14.59 0.45
CA GLY A 10 -17.83 13.67 0.42
C GLY A 10 -16.50 14.28 0.88
N PHE A 11 -15.41 13.58 0.56
CA PHE A 11 -14.06 13.84 1.09
C PHE A 11 -13.00 13.81 -0.01
N ARG A 12 -11.86 14.43 0.27
CA ARG A 12 -10.62 14.32 -0.53
C ARG A 12 -9.65 13.34 0.15
N PRO A 13 -8.81 12.62 -0.62
CA PRO A 13 -7.81 11.73 -0.04
C PRO A 13 -6.74 12.52 0.72
N ALA A 14 -6.42 12.09 1.95
CA ALA A 14 -5.38 12.67 2.80
C ALA A 14 -3.96 12.23 2.38
N VAL A 15 -3.52 12.66 1.20
CA VAL A 15 -2.25 12.23 0.56
C VAL A 15 -1.25 13.36 0.37
N GLU A 16 -1.34 14.42 1.18
CA GLU A 16 -0.41 15.57 1.11
C GLU A 16 1.01 15.20 1.52
N HIS A 17 1.16 14.32 2.51
CA HIS A 17 2.47 13.79 2.93
C HIS A 17 3.22 13.05 1.80
N LEU A 18 2.55 12.66 0.72
CA LEU A 18 3.16 12.04 -0.46
C LEU A 18 3.58 13.05 -1.54
N ALA A 19 3.39 14.36 -1.34
CA ALA A 19 3.73 15.39 -2.32
C ALA A 19 5.18 15.33 -2.83
N PRO A 20 6.21 15.09 -1.99
CA PRO A 20 7.59 14.96 -2.47
C PRO A 20 7.81 13.84 -3.49
N LEU A 21 6.96 12.81 -3.48
CA LEU A 21 7.05 11.65 -4.40
C LEU A 21 6.45 11.93 -5.79
N LYS A 22 5.81 13.09 -6.00
CA LYS A 22 5.26 13.52 -7.31
C LYS A 22 4.32 12.50 -7.97
N LEU A 23 3.53 11.79 -7.14
CA LEU A 23 2.62 10.72 -7.57
C LEU A 23 1.26 11.22 -8.09
N ARG A 24 0.93 12.49 -7.86
CA ARG A 24 -0.37 13.07 -8.24
C ARG A 24 -0.47 13.28 -9.75
N GLU A 25 -1.65 13.02 -10.28
CA GLU A 25 -2.06 13.37 -11.65
C GLU A 25 -2.65 14.79 -11.68
N PRO A 26 -2.82 15.41 -12.88
CA PRO A 26 -3.40 16.77 -13.00
C PRO A 26 -4.75 16.96 -12.29
N GLY A 27 -5.54 15.90 -12.11
CA GLY A 27 -6.81 15.92 -11.35
C GLY A 27 -6.66 15.83 -9.82
N GLY A 28 -5.44 15.85 -9.28
CA GLY A 28 -5.15 15.84 -7.84
C GLY A 28 -5.16 14.46 -7.17
N GLY A 29 -5.69 13.44 -7.85
CA GLY A 29 -5.63 12.04 -7.39
C GLY A 29 -4.29 11.36 -7.70
N ILE A 30 -4.06 10.19 -7.11
CA ILE A 30 -2.94 9.31 -7.45
C ILE A 30 -3.52 8.13 -8.24
N ARG A 31 -2.99 7.88 -9.44
CA ARG A 31 -3.40 6.72 -10.24
C ARG A 31 -2.85 5.45 -9.61
N ALA A 32 -3.72 4.47 -9.37
CA ALA A 32 -3.35 3.19 -8.78
C ALA A 32 -3.87 2.01 -9.60
N GLU A 33 -3.09 0.94 -9.60
CA GLU A 33 -3.45 -0.39 -10.10
C GLU A 33 -3.45 -1.36 -8.93
N ASP A 34 -4.57 -2.03 -8.69
CA ASP A 34 -4.88 -2.70 -7.43
C ASP A 34 -4.71 -1.75 -6.23
N THR A 35 -3.58 -1.88 -5.53
CA THR A 35 -3.19 -1.02 -4.43
C THR A 35 -1.93 -0.22 -4.73
N ARG A 36 -1.21 -0.49 -5.83
CA ARG A 36 0.07 0.15 -6.15
C ARG A 36 -0.15 1.48 -6.86
N ALA A 37 0.61 2.50 -6.49
CA ALA A 37 0.69 3.71 -7.30
C ALA A 37 1.39 3.39 -8.63
N VAL A 38 0.82 3.84 -9.75
CA VAL A 38 1.37 3.51 -11.08
C VAL A 38 2.74 4.15 -11.31
N ARG A 39 2.97 5.35 -10.77
CA ARG A 39 4.24 6.09 -10.93
C ARG A 39 5.36 5.54 -10.05
N ASP A 40 5.04 4.91 -8.92
CA ASP A 40 6.02 4.25 -8.04
C ASP A 40 5.38 3.02 -7.41
N GLY A 41 5.72 1.84 -7.95
CA GLY A 41 5.16 0.56 -7.52
C GLY A 41 5.51 0.14 -6.09
N ARG A 42 6.39 0.88 -5.41
CA ARG A 42 6.73 0.68 -3.99
C ARG A 42 5.69 1.30 -3.06
N VAL A 43 4.88 2.24 -3.56
CA VAL A 43 3.86 2.95 -2.77
C VAL A 43 2.52 2.27 -2.95
N HIS A 44 1.85 1.97 -1.82
CA HIS A 44 0.54 1.34 -1.79
C HIS A 44 -0.52 2.24 -1.14
N LEU A 45 -1.70 2.34 -1.75
CA LEU A 45 -2.86 3.08 -1.28
C LEU A 45 -3.97 2.10 -0.85
N VAL A 46 -3.98 1.76 0.44
CA VAL A 46 -4.96 0.82 1.02
C VAL A 46 -6.04 1.60 1.76
N GLY A 47 -7.31 1.25 1.54
CA GLY A 47 -8.46 1.95 2.15
C GLY A 47 -8.85 3.25 1.45
N TYR A 48 -8.22 3.57 0.31
CA TYR A 48 -8.58 4.71 -0.52
C TYR A 48 -9.44 4.29 -1.73
N GLY A 49 -10.28 5.21 -2.21
CA GLY A 49 -11.09 5.03 -3.41
C GLY A 49 -12.00 3.80 -3.34
N PRO A 50 -11.99 2.90 -4.34
CA PRO A 50 -12.83 1.68 -4.35
C PRO A 50 -12.64 0.74 -3.15
N SER A 51 -11.54 0.88 -2.40
CA SER A 51 -11.26 0.06 -1.21
C SER A 51 -11.72 0.69 0.12
N ALA A 52 -12.33 1.87 0.10
CA ALA A 52 -12.74 2.64 1.28
C ALA A 52 -13.98 2.06 1.99
N SER A 53 -13.83 0.85 2.53
CA SER A 53 -14.78 0.18 3.43
C SER A 53 -14.02 -0.75 4.36
N THR A 54 -14.61 -1.17 5.48
CA THR A 54 -13.94 -2.07 6.43
C THR A 54 -13.50 -3.39 5.77
N ILE A 55 -14.39 -4.02 5.00
CA ILE A 55 -14.10 -5.28 4.30
C ILE A 55 -13.18 -5.05 3.09
N GLY A 56 -13.40 -3.97 2.34
CA GLY A 56 -12.59 -3.59 1.18
C GLY A 56 -11.14 -3.32 1.56
N ALA A 57 -10.91 -2.54 2.60
CA ALA A 57 -9.58 -2.21 3.12
C ALA A 57 -8.84 -3.48 3.59
N ASN A 58 -9.52 -4.39 4.29
CA ASN A 58 -8.93 -5.67 4.71
C ASN A 58 -8.51 -6.55 3.51
N ARG A 59 -9.33 -6.62 2.46
CA ARG A 59 -8.96 -7.35 1.23
C ARG A 59 -7.79 -6.68 0.50
N ALA A 60 -7.84 -5.37 0.36
CA ALA A 60 -6.78 -4.57 -0.27
C ALA A 60 -5.45 -4.69 0.50
N GLY A 61 -5.48 -4.65 1.83
CA GLY A 61 -4.28 -4.82 2.66
C GLY A 61 -3.61 -6.18 2.43
N ARG A 62 -4.38 -7.27 2.38
CA ARG A 62 -3.83 -8.59 2.04
C ARG A 62 -3.22 -8.64 0.63
N ALA A 63 -3.84 -7.94 -0.33
CA ALA A 63 -3.28 -7.83 -1.69
C ALA A 63 -1.98 -7.01 -1.72
N ALA A 64 -1.92 -5.90 -0.98
CA ALA A 64 -0.73 -5.07 -0.85
C ALA A 64 0.44 -5.86 -0.26
N VAL A 65 0.23 -6.63 0.82
CA VAL A 65 1.28 -7.49 1.40
C VAL A 65 1.84 -8.47 0.38
N ARG A 66 0.98 -9.19 -0.36
CA ARG A 66 1.44 -10.12 -1.40
C ARG A 66 2.24 -9.43 -2.51
N SER A 67 1.86 -8.21 -2.86
CA SER A 67 2.57 -7.40 -3.86
C SER A 67 3.95 -6.95 -3.35
N VAL A 68 4.04 -6.46 -2.12
CA VAL A 68 5.31 -6.06 -1.50
C VAL A 68 6.26 -7.24 -1.36
N MET A 69 5.78 -8.40 -0.91
CA MET A 69 6.61 -9.59 -0.78
C MET A 69 7.18 -10.07 -2.12
N ARG A 70 6.43 -9.89 -3.21
CA ARG A 70 6.92 -10.17 -4.56
C ARG A 70 8.02 -9.18 -4.98
N LEU A 71 7.77 -7.88 -4.78
CA LEU A 71 8.73 -6.83 -5.06
C LEU A 71 10.06 -7.03 -4.30
N LEU A 72 10.00 -7.43 -3.02
CA LEU A 72 11.19 -7.70 -2.22
C LEU A 72 11.97 -8.92 -2.73
N LYS A 73 11.29 -10.00 -3.09
CA LYS A 73 11.93 -11.18 -3.70
C LYS A 73 12.63 -10.83 -5.02
N GLU A 74 12.02 -10.00 -5.84
CA GLU A 74 12.59 -9.52 -7.11
C GLU A 74 13.82 -8.61 -6.86
N SER A 75 13.77 -7.80 -5.80
CA SER A 75 14.87 -6.91 -5.42
C SER A 75 16.07 -7.65 -4.81
N ASP A 76 15.83 -8.77 -4.13
CA ASP A 76 16.87 -9.61 -3.53
C ASP A 76 17.66 -10.42 -4.56
N GLY A 77 17.06 -10.71 -5.73
CA GLY A 77 17.75 -11.38 -6.84
C GLY A 77 18.82 -10.54 -7.54
N GLY A 78 19.03 -9.29 -7.14
CA GLY A 78 20.04 -8.36 -7.71
C GLY A 78 21.11 -7.88 -6.73
N ARG A 79 21.13 -8.35 -5.47
CA ARG A 79 22.16 -7.98 -4.49
C ARG A 79 23.19 -9.14 -4.39
N PRO A 80 24.49 -8.94 -4.69
CA PRO A 80 25.50 -9.90 -4.25
C PRO A 80 25.45 -9.99 -2.71
N ASP A 81 25.59 -11.21 -2.21
CA ASP A 81 25.38 -11.64 -0.83
C ASP A 81 26.40 -11.05 0.16
N LEU A 82 26.22 -9.79 0.55
CA LEU A 82 26.89 -9.30 1.75
C LEU A 82 26.16 -9.82 3.00
N GLY A 83 26.41 -11.10 3.33
CA GLY A 83 26.16 -11.68 4.64
C GLY A 83 25.09 -12.77 4.66
N ALA A 84 25.50 -14.01 4.43
CA ALA A 84 24.81 -15.20 4.92
C ALA A 84 24.77 -15.18 6.47
N GLY A 85 23.75 -14.53 7.03
CA GLY A 85 23.34 -14.68 8.42
C GLY A 85 22.49 -15.93 8.55
N ALA A 86 23.11 -17.00 9.05
CA ALA A 86 22.57 -18.32 9.38
C ALA A 86 21.05 -18.42 9.61
N ALA A 87 20.38 -19.20 8.76
CA ALA A 87 19.13 -19.84 9.14
C ALA A 87 19.43 -20.85 10.26
N VAL A 88 19.02 -20.53 11.49
CA VAL A 88 18.99 -21.50 12.58
C VAL A 88 17.83 -22.46 12.31
N ALA A 89 18.15 -23.72 12.04
CA ALA A 89 17.20 -24.82 12.06
C ALA A 89 16.75 -25.06 13.51
N VAL A 90 15.44 -24.98 13.76
CA VAL A 90 14.85 -25.40 15.02
C VAL A 90 14.51 -26.90 14.90
N PRO A 91 15.12 -27.79 15.71
CA PRO A 91 14.73 -29.18 15.71
C PRO A 91 13.37 -29.34 16.39
N VAL A 92 12.43 -29.99 15.71
CA VAL A 92 11.21 -30.51 16.32
C VAL A 92 11.54 -31.88 16.93
N SER A 93 11.67 -31.93 18.25
CA SER A 93 11.72 -33.18 18.99
C SER A 93 10.32 -33.80 18.97
N GLY A 94 10.21 -34.99 18.38
CA GLY A 94 8.99 -35.78 18.38
C GLY A 94 8.60 -36.25 19.78
N GLY A 95 7.30 -36.37 19.97
CA GLY A 95 6.62 -37.22 20.95
C GLY A 95 5.44 -37.87 20.25
#